data_AF-A0A379LQV3-F1
#
_entry.id   AF-A0A379LQV3-F1
#
_cell.length_a   1.000
_cell.length_b   1.000
_cell.length_c   1.000
_cell.angle_alpha   90.00
_cell.angle_beta   90.00
_cell.angle_gamma   90.00
#
_symmetry.space_group_name_H-M   'P 1'
#
loop_
_entity.id
_entity.type
_entity.pdbx_description
1 polymer ?
#
loop_
_entity_poly.entity_id
_entity_poly.type
_entity_poly.pdbx_seq_one_letter_code
_entity_poly.pdbx_strand_id
1 'polypeptide(L)'
;MKIKLALTVLAVLVSGSAAAKTWVLTSAEQGTEQGNWKISSSELKSQSKPFSIEQKVLHGGKQEGSKILTIHSEDGLTITLSPTRGMNLLRVEGFGTRMGWDSPVKEVVNPAYINLESRNGLGWLDGFNEMMVRCGYEWTGHPVTDEGRIYTLHGKAGNTPVSQLEVEVADAAPHEIRIRGLIKESTFKKADFADHDRAALRARQQQFQPA
;
A
#
# COMPACT_ATOMS: atom_id res chain seq x y z
N MET A 1 -49.18 37.57 -22.38
CA MET A 1 -48.41 36.46 -21.75
C MET A 1 -46.93 36.72 -21.94
N LYS A 2 -46.15 36.84 -20.85
CA LYS A 2 -44.69 37.04 -20.88
C LYS A 2 -44.03 35.72 -20.52
N ILE A 3 -43.36 35.07 -21.47
CA ILE A 3 -42.59 33.84 -21.22
C ILE A 3 -41.18 34.26 -20.80
N LYS A 4 -40.81 33.99 -19.55
CA LYS A 4 -39.44 34.16 -19.06
C LYS A 4 -38.67 32.87 -19.34
N LEU A 5 -37.67 32.95 -20.22
CA LEU A 5 -36.73 31.86 -20.47
C LEU A 5 -35.63 31.94 -19.39
N ALA A 6 -35.60 30.98 -18.47
CA ALA A 6 -34.54 30.87 -17.48
C ALA A 6 -33.38 30.05 -18.07
N LEU A 7 -32.25 30.69 -18.33
CA LEU A 7 -30.99 30.00 -18.64
C LEU A 7 -30.44 29.42 -17.33
N THR A 8 -30.31 28.09 -17.28
CA THR A 8 -29.63 27.40 -16.18
C THR A 8 -28.17 27.25 -16.55
N VAL A 9 -27.27 27.96 -15.87
CA VAL A 9 -25.82 27.80 -16.04
C VAL A 9 -25.39 26.53 -15.32
N LEU A 10 -25.07 25.49 -16.08
CA LEU A 10 -24.49 24.27 -15.56
C LEU A 10 -22.99 24.50 -15.29
N ALA A 11 -22.64 24.73 -14.03
CA ALA A 11 -21.24 24.81 -13.60
C ALA A 11 -20.61 23.42 -13.65
N VAL A 12 -19.88 23.12 -14.72
CA VAL A 12 -19.01 21.94 -14.80
C VAL A 12 -17.81 22.22 -13.90
N LEU A 13 -17.75 21.55 -12.74
CA LEU A 13 -16.55 21.52 -11.91
C LEU A 13 -15.49 20.68 -12.63
N VAL A 14 -14.64 21.35 -13.39
CA VAL A 14 -13.38 20.77 -13.88
C VAL A 14 -12.46 20.68 -12.67
N SER A 15 -12.41 19.50 -12.05
CA SER A 15 -11.38 19.18 -11.05
C SER A 15 -10.03 19.24 -11.75
N GLY A 16 -9.32 20.36 -11.62
CA GLY A 16 -7.95 20.47 -12.09
C GLY A 16 -7.08 19.44 -11.38
N SER A 17 -6.43 18.56 -12.13
CA SER A 17 -5.34 17.75 -11.59
C SER A 17 -4.27 18.71 -11.08
N ALA A 18 -4.10 18.79 -9.76
CA ALA A 18 -2.93 19.46 -9.19
C ALA A 18 -1.69 18.76 -9.75
N ALA A 19 -0.69 19.55 -10.18
CA ALA A 19 0.60 19.00 -10.59
C ALA A 19 1.17 18.16 -9.43
N ALA A 20 1.79 17.03 -9.76
CA ALA A 20 2.32 16.09 -8.80
C ALA A 20 3.60 15.43 -9.35
N LYS A 21 4.57 15.22 -8.46
CA LYS A 21 5.78 14.48 -8.79
C LYS A 21 5.56 13.00 -8.50
N THR A 22 5.87 12.15 -9.48
CA THR A 22 5.73 10.69 -9.38
C THR A 22 7.08 10.01 -9.53
N TRP A 23 7.31 8.98 -8.72
CA TRP A 23 8.47 8.09 -8.80
C TRP A 23 7.96 6.65 -8.95
N VAL A 24 8.50 5.95 -9.94
CA VAL A 24 8.27 4.50 -10.14
C VAL A 24 9.40 3.76 -9.44
N LEU A 25 9.05 3.07 -8.35
CA LEU A 25 10.00 2.31 -7.52
C LEU A 25 10.15 0.87 -8.02
N THR A 26 9.07 0.29 -8.52
CA THR A 26 9.03 -1.06 -9.10
C THR A 26 8.20 -1.02 -10.38
N SER A 27 8.69 -1.65 -11.45
CA SER A 27 7.91 -1.96 -12.64
C SER A 27 8.39 -3.27 -13.25
N ALA A 28 7.59 -4.33 -13.12
CA ALA A 28 7.87 -5.63 -13.72
C ALA A 28 7.85 -5.56 -15.26
N GLU A 29 6.99 -4.71 -15.83
CA GLU A 29 6.92 -4.48 -17.28
C GLU A 29 8.21 -3.88 -17.84
N GLN A 30 8.82 -2.95 -17.11
CA GLN A 30 10.06 -2.28 -17.50
C GLN A 30 11.31 -2.96 -16.90
N GLY A 31 11.15 -4.07 -16.17
CA GLY A 31 12.25 -4.76 -15.49
C GLY A 31 13.01 -3.90 -14.47
N THR A 32 12.33 -2.95 -13.82
CA THR A 32 12.95 -1.94 -12.95
C THR A 32 12.61 -2.18 -11.48
N GLU A 33 13.61 -2.06 -10.62
CA GLU A 33 13.49 -2.05 -9.15
C GLU A 33 14.54 -1.09 -8.56
N GLN A 34 14.09 -0.09 -7.80
CA GLN A 34 14.99 0.89 -7.17
C GLN A 34 15.70 0.35 -5.93
N GLY A 35 15.17 -0.67 -5.26
CA GLY A 35 15.76 -1.22 -4.04
C GLY A 35 15.71 -0.22 -2.88
N ASN A 36 16.86 0.16 -2.32
CA ASN A 36 16.90 1.20 -1.29
C ASN A 36 16.71 2.58 -1.94
N TRP A 37 15.67 3.30 -1.50
CA TRP A 37 15.29 4.59 -2.09
C TRP A 37 14.72 5.52 -1.02
N LYS A 38 14.93 6.83 -1.14
CA LYS A 38 14.40 7.83 -0.21
C LYS A 38 14.16 9.17 -0.88
N ILE A 39 13.12 9.86 -0.44
CA ILE A 39 12.92 11.30 -0.65
C ILE A 39 12.47 11.97 0.64
N SER A 40 12.70 13.28 0.71
CA SER A 40 12.22 14.14 1.80
C SER A 40 11.62 15.44 1.27
N SER A 41 10.80 16.09 2.09
CA SER A 41 10.14 17.36 1.75
C SER A 41 11.14 18.49 1.43
N SER A 42 12.37 18.44 1.97
CA SER A 42 13.43 19.41 1.68
C SER A 42 13.91 19.34 0.23
N GLU A 43 14.01 18.14 -0.33
CA GLU A 43 14.35 17.91 -1.74
C GLU A 43 13.23 18.37 -2.70
N LEU A 44 11.99 18.42 -2.20
CA LEU A 44 10.82 18.89 -2.94
C LEU A 44 10.62 20.40 -2.83
N LYS A 45 11.47 21.11 -2.06
CA LYS A 45 11.32 22.55 -1.76
C LYS A 45 9.90 22.91 -1.27
N SER A 46 9.24 21.96 -0.61
CA SER A 46 7.90 22.16 -0.10
C SER A 46 7.95 23.05 1.14
N GLN A 47 7.03 24.02 1.23
CA GLN A 47 6.84 24.84 2.43
C GLN A 47 5.97 24.16 3.49
N SER A 48 5.63 22.88 3.29
CA SER A 48 4.83 22.11 4.25
C SER A 48 5.66 21.55 5.40
N LYS A 49 4.96 20.98 6.38
CA LYS A 49 5.60 20.28 7.49
C LYS A 49 6.53 19.18 6.99
N PRO A 50 7.68 18.94 7.63
CA PRO A 50 8.63 17.94 7.18
C PRO A 50 8.05 16.53 7.10
N PHE A 51 8.36 15.84 6.00
CA PHE A 51 8.07 14.42 5.81
C PHE A 51 9.17 13.74 5.01
N SER A 52 9.20 12.41 5.07
CA SER A 52 10.03 11.58 4.20
C SER A 52 9.32 10.30 3.79
N ILE A 53 9.74 9.75 2.66
CA ILE A 53 9.26 8.47 2.14
C ILE A 53 10.50 7.64 1.82
N GLU A 54 10.59 6.44 2.37
CA GLU A 54 11.78 5.60 2.27
C GLU A 54 11.39 4.14 1.99
N GLN A 55 11.97 3.56 0.93
CA GLN A 55 11.97 2.13 0.67
C GLN A 55 13.27 1.51 1.20
N LYS A 56 13.15 0.42 1.95
CA LYS A 56 14.30 -0.39 2.38
C LYS A 56 14.14 -1.84 1.93
N VAL A 57 15.24 -2.42 1.47
CA VAL A 57 15.41 -3.87 1.31
C VAL A 57 15.90 -4.45 2.64
N LEU A 58 15.21 -5.48 3.11
CA LEU A 58 15.46 -6.17 4.36
C LEU A 58 16.31 -7.42 4.13
N HIS A 59 17.06 -7.81 5.16
CA HIS A 59 18.04 -8.89 5.11
C HIS A 59 17.99 -9.76 6.37
N GLY A 60 18.49 -10.99 6.25
CA GLY A 60 18.59 -12.00 7.31
C GLY A 60 17.33 -12.85 7.48
N GLY A 61 17.48 -14.13 7.81
CA GLY A 61 16.35 -15.02 8.08
C GLY A 61 15.38 -15.15 6.89
N LYS A 62 14.07 -15.29 7.16
CA LYS A 62 13.05 -15.41 6.10
C LYS A 62 12.59 -14.06 5.54
N GLN A 63 13.12 -12.93 6.02
CA GLN A 63 12.84 -11.60 5.44
C GLN A 63 13.84 -11.21 4.34
N GLU A 64 14.80 -12.06 4.01
CA GLU A 64 15.80 -11.76 2.98
C GLU A 64 15.14 -11.31 1.67
N GLY A 65 15.51 -10.13 1.19
CA GLY A 65 14.99 -9.51 -0.03
C GLY A 65 13.58 -8.92 0.11
N SER A 66 12.92 -9.02 1.26
CA SER A 66 11.65 -8.32 1.50
C SER A 66 11.85 -6.81 1.50
N LYS A 67 10.83 -6.07 1.08
CA LYS A 67 10.83 -4.62 1.06
C LYS A 67 9.82 -4.05 2.03
N ILE A 68 10.16 -2.92 2.63
CA ILE A 68 9.21 -2.04 3.32
C ILE A 68 9.29 -0.65 2.73
N LEU A 69 8.15 0.04 2.70
CA LEU A 69 8.04 1.45 2.38
C LEU A 69 7.48 2.17 3.61
N THR A 70 8.19 3.19 4.08
CA THR A 70 7.81 3.98 5.25
C THR A 70 7.56 5.42 4.85
N ILE A 71 6.39 5.93 5.20
CA ILE A 71 6.09 7.36 5.18
C ILE A 71 6.26 7.85 6.60
N HIS A 72 7.08 8.89 6.81
CA HIS A 72 7.25 9.53 8.11
C HIS A 72 6.85 11.00 8.01
N SER A 73 5.97 11.46 8.89
CA SER A 73 5.58 12.87 9.03
C SER A 73 5.91 13.33 10.46
N GLU A 74 6.66 14.43 10.61
CA GLU A 74 7.26 14.86 11.88
C GLU A 74 6.24 15.03 13.04
N ASP A 75 5.06 15.58 12.75
CA ASP A 75 3.96 15.75 13.72
C ASP A 75 2.73 14.90 13.36
N GLY A 76 2.92 13.88 12.52
CA GLY A 76 1.83 13.14 11.90
C GLY A 76 1.91 11.65 12.18
N LEU A 77 1.48 10.88 11.19
CA LEU A 77 1.59 9.44 11.20
C LEU A 77 2.91 9.01 10.56
N THR A 78 3.52 7.99 11.15
CA THR A 78 4.48 7.11 10.50
C THR A 78 3.75 5.85 10.05
N ILE A 79 3.77 5.55 8.76
CA ILE A 79 3.08 4.41 8.15
C ILE A 79 4.13 3.53 7.51
N THR A 80 4.18 2.26 7.91
CA THR A 80 5.04 1.26 7.28
C THR A 80 4.20 0.20 6.58
N LEU A 81 4.46 -0.01 5.29
CA LEU A 81 3.82 -1.04 4.47
C LEU A 81 4.86 -1.93 3.79
N SER A 82 4.46 -3.09 3.27
CA SER A 82 5.36 -3.99 2.54
C SER A 82 4.91 -4.23 1.09
N PRO A 83 5.65 -3.70 0.08
CA PRO A 83 5.39 -4.01 -1.32
C PRO A 83 5.64 -5.49 -1.67
N THR A 84 6.51 -6.17 -0.92
CA THR A 84 6.75 -7.61 -1.07
C THR A 84 5.57 -8.46 -0.58
N ARG A 85 4.79 -7.94 0.38
CA ARG A 85 3.63 -8.62 0.96
C ARG A 85 2.33 -7.88 0.60
N GLY A 86 2.05 -7.75 -0.70
CA GLY A 86 0.74 -7.26 -1.17
C GLY A 86 0.32 -5.88 -0.68
N MET A 87 1.27 -4.96 -0.44
CA MET A 87 1.02 -3.64 0.15
C MET A 87 0.33 -3.70 1.52
N ASN A 88 0.50 -4.78 2.29
CA ASN A 88 -0.04 -4.88 3.64
C ASN A 88 0.52 -3.76 4.52
N LEU A 89 -0.32 -3.19 5.39
CA LEU A 89 0.11 -2.20 6.37
C LEU A 89 0.68 -2.94 7.57
N LEU A 90 1.99 -2.83 7.78
CA LEU A 90 2.66 -3.49 8.90
C LEU A 90 2.27 -2.83 10.23
N ARG A 91 2.32 -1.49 10.26
CA ARG A 91 1.96 -0.69 11.44
C ARG A 91 1.74 0.77 11.05
N VAL A 92 1.00 1.47 11.90
CA VAL A 92 0.85 2.93 11.87
C VAL A 92 1.13 3.46 13.26
N GLU A 93 1.96 4.49 13.37
CA GLU A 93 2.44 5.06 14.64
C GLU A 93 2.24 6.58 14.61
N GLY A 94 1.84 7.19 15.71
CA GLY A 94 1.68 8.64 15.80
C GLY A 94 0.80 9.06 16.97
N PHE A 95 0.90 10.31 17.40
CA PHE A 95 0.06 10.86 18.48
C PHE A 95 0.07 10.05 19.79
N GLY A 96 1.22 9.45 20.13
CA GLY A 96 1.36 8.62 21.33
C GLY A 96 0.67 7.25 21.27
N THR A 97 0.20 6.82 20.09
CA THR A 97 -0.47 5.53 19.90
C THR A 97 0.09 4.77 18.68
N ARG A 98 -0.23 3.48 18.61
CA ARG A 98 0.12 2.58 17.50
C ARG A 98 -1.10 1.77 17.10
N MET A 99 -1.36 1.70 15.79
CA MET A 99 -2.21 0.70 15.19
C MET A 99 -1.33 -0.46 14.72
N GLY A 100 -1.57 -1.63 15.31
CA GLY A 100 -0.81 -2.86 15.08
C GLY A 100 -0.83 -3.73 16.32
N TRP A 101 -0.16 -4.86 16.25
CA TRP A 101 -0.08 -5.84 17.34
C TRP A 101 1.28 -6.56 17.30
N ASP A 102 1.59 -7.31 18.35
CA ASP A 102 2.89 -7.94 18.50
C ASP A 102 2.80 -9.46 18.26
N SER A 103 2.86 -9.84 16.98
CA SER A 103 2.92 -11.24 16.56
C SER A 103 4.19 -11.94 17.04
N PRO A 104 4.18 -13.27 17.29
CA PRO A 104 5.42 -14.04 17.43
C PRO A 104 6.28 -14.06 16.15
N VAL A 105 5.69 -13.82 14.97
CA VAL A 105 6.43 -13.67 13.71
C VAL A 105 7.05 -12.28 13.65
N LYS A 106 8.37 -12.18 13.89
CA LYS A 106 9.09 -10.89 13.97
C LYS A 106 9.60 -10.36 12.63
N GLU A 107 9.67 -11.24 11.63
CA GLU A 107 10.24 -10.94 10.31
C GLU A 107 9.16 -10.49 9.32
N VAL A 108 9.49 -9.61 8.38
CA VAL A 108 8.65 -9.35 7.20
C VAL A 108 8.91 -10.47 6.19
N VAL A 109 8.30 -11.62 6.41
CA VAL A 109 8.63 -12.85 5.69
C VAL A 109 8.43 -12.68 4.18
N ASN A 110 9.45 -12.97 3.39
CA ASN A 110 9.36 -12.98 1.94
C ASN A 110 8.49 -14.18 1.51
N PRO A 111 7.46 -14.01 0.65
CA PRO A 111 6.62 -15.10 0.19
C PRO A 111 7.37 -16.29 -0.42
N ALA A 112 8.58 -16.09 -0.93
CA ALA A 112 9.44 -17.18 -1.40
C ALA A 112 9.75 -18.24 -0.30
N TYR A 113 9.63 -17.86 0.98
CA TYR A 113 9.83 -18.74 2.14
C TYR A 113 8.51 -19.15 2.82
N ILE A 114 7.36 -18.98 2.15
CA ILE A 114 6.05 -19.41 2.64
C ILE A 114 5.46 -20.44 1.68
N ASN A 115 5.22 -21.65 2.19
CA ASN A 115 4.37 -22.61 1.51
C ASN A 115 2.94 -22.46 2.05
N LEU A 116 2.06 -21.80 1.28
CA LEU A 116 0.67 -21.54 1.70
C LEU A 116 -0.15 -22.81 1.94
N GLU A 117 0.13 -23.90 1.23
CA GLU A 117 -0.58 -25.18 1.39
C GLU A 117 -0.14 -25.97 2.63
N SER A 118 1.01 -25.61 3.22
CA SER A 118 1.49 -26.26 4.44
C SER A 118 0.49 -26.15 5.59
N ARG A 119 0.62 -27.04 6.57
CA ARG A 119 -0.27 -27.08 7.75
C ARG A 119 -1.76 -27.17 7.36
N ASN A 120 -2.06 -27.92 6.29
CA ASN A 120 -3.41 -28.07 5.74
C ASN A 120 -4.04 -26.73 5.31
N GLY A 121 -3.29 -25.95 4.52
CA GLY A 121 -3.71 -24.63 4.04
C GLY A 121 -3.53 -23.48 5.02
N LEU A 122 -2.85 -23.71 6.16
CA LEU A 122 -2.59 -22.70 7.19
C LEU A 122 -1.18 -22.10 7.13
N GLY A 123 -0.40 -22.38 6.08
CA GLY A 123 0.97 -21.85 5.92
C GLY A 123 1.05 -20.32 5.91
N TRP A 124 -0.04 -19.63 5.59
CA TRP A 124 -0.17 -18.18 5.72
C TRP A 124 0.21 -17.64 7.12
N LEU A 125 -0.06 -18.42 8.17
CA LEU A 125 0.26 -18.05 9.56
C LEU A 125 1.77 -17.90 9.82
N ASP A 126 2.63 -18.53 9.01
CA ASP A 126 4.09 -18.43 9.18
C ASP A 126 4.66 -17.04 8.78
N GLY A 127 3.80 -16.14 8.25
CA GLY A 127 4.15 -14.77 7.84
C GLY A 127 3.26 -13.67 8.42
N PHE A 128 2.27 -13.98 9.26
CA PHE A 128 1.28 -12.99 9.71
C PHE A 128 1.77 -12.15 10.89
N ASN A 129 1.93 -10.85 10.66
CA ASN A 129 2.27 -9.86 11.70
C ASN A 129 1.80 -8.43 11.40
N GLU A 130 1.00 -8.26 10.36
CA GLU A 130 0.60 -6.96 9.86
C GLU A 130 -0.61 -6.39 10.62
N MET A 131 -0.71 -5.05 10.65
CA MET A 131 -1.88 -4.32 11.16
C MET A 131 -3.10 -4.49 10.25
N MET A 132 -2.88 -4.48 8.93
CA MET A 132 -3.95 -4.70 7.95
C MET A 132 -3.41 -5.54 6.78
N VAL A 133 -4.14 -6.60 6.46
CA VAL A 133 -3.86 -7.50 5.35
C VAL A 133 -5.04 -7.52 4.38
N ARG A 134 -4.75 -7.54 3.08
CA ARG A 134 -5.74 -7.87 2.06
C ARG A 134 -5.89 -9.38 1.97
N CYS A 135 -6.96 -9.90 2.59
CA CYS A 135 -7.34 -11.31 2.54
C CYS A 135 -8.22 -11.57 1.31
N GLY A 136 -7.60 -11.88 0.17
CA GLY A 136 -8.26 -11.94 -1.13
C GLY A 136 -7.27 -12.16 -2.28
N TYR A 137 -7.67 -11.93 -3.53
CA TYR A 137 -9.04 -11.65 -4.00
C TYR A 137 -9.67 -12.86 -4.68
N GLU A 138 -8.89 -13.74 -5.31
CA GLU A 138 -9.42 -14.92 -6.00
C GLU A 138 -10.26 -15.81 -5.05
N TRP A 139 -9.87 -15.86 -3.77
CA TRP A 139 -10.69 -16.39 -2.67
C TRP A 139 -10.26 -15.80 -1.32
N THR A 140 -11.03 -16.05 -0.27
CA THR A 140 -10.73 -15.63 1.10
C THR A 140 -11.31 -16.60 2.14
N GLY A 141 -11.08 -16.32 3.42
CA GLY A 141 -11.58 -17.12 4.53
C GLY A 141 -10.66 -18.27 4.96
N HIS A 142 -11.20 -19.17 5.77
CA HIS A 142 -10.51 -20.35 6.27
C HIS A 142 -10.17 -21.34 5.14
N PRO A 143 -9.13 -22.17 5.31
CA PRO A 143 -8.78 -23.13 4.29
C PRO A 143 -9.82 -24.24 4.16
N VAL A 144 -9.99 -24.73 2.94
CA VAL A 144 -10.84 -25.89 2.63
C VAL A 144 -10.24 -26.66 1.47
N THR A 145 -10.38 -27.99 1.50
CA THR A 145 -10.14 -28.82 0.32
C THR A 145 -11.46 -29.04 -0.39
N ASP A 146 -11.55 -28.58 -1.63
CA ASP A 146 -12.72 -28.74 -2.47
C ASP A 146 -12.29 -29.15 -3.88
N GLU A 147 -12.96 -30.16 -4.44
CA GLU A 147 -12.63 -30.78 -5.73
C GLU A 147 -11.13 -31.13 -5.93
N GLY A 148 -10.46 -31.56 -4.85
CA GLY A 148 -9.04 -31.92 -4.89
C GLY A 148 -8.06 -30.72 -4.93
N ARG A 149 -8.56 -29.49 -4.83
CA ARG A 149 -7.77 -28.26 -4.66
C ARG A 149 -7.83 -27.80 -3.20
N ILE A 150 -6.71 -27.36 -2.66
CA ILE A 150 -6.68 -26.64 -1.38
C ILE A 150 -6.88 -25.16 -1.67
N TYR A 151 -7.97 -24.58 -1.16
CA TYR A 151 -8.11 -23.15 -1.01
C TYR A 151 -7.42 -22.77 0.30
N THR A 152 -6.29 -22.08 0.21
CA THR A 152 -5.46 -21.75 1.39
C THR A 152 -6.03 -20.56 2.16
N LEU A 153 -5.66 -20.42 3.44
CA LEU A 153 -6.10 -19.34 4.31
C LEU A 153 -5.89 -17.96 3.67
N HIS A 154 -6.96 -17.17 3.58
CA HIS A 154 -6.96 -15.75 3.20
C HIS A 154 -6.44 -15.40 1.79
N GLY A 155 -6.39 -16.37 0.88
CA GLY A 155 -6.03 -16.11 -0.52
C GLY A 155 -4.55 -15.79 -0.71
N LYS A 156 -4.24 -15.01 -1.76
CA LYS A 156 -2.86 -14.81 -2.25
C LYS A 156 -2.39 -13.36 -2.19
N ALA A 157 -3.27 -12.36 -2.22
CA ALA A 157 -2.90 -10.94 -2.36
C ALA A 157 -1.84 -10.52 -1.33
N GLY A 158 -2.08 -10.78 -0.04
CA GLY A 158 -1.13 -10.45 1.04
C GLY A 158 0.22 -11.20 1.02
N ASN A 159 0.38 -12.22 0.16
CA ASN A 159 1.65 -12.92 -0.08
C ASN A 159 2.11 -12.79 -1.55
N THR A 160 1.61 -11.80 -2.28
CA THR A 160 2.01 -11.52 -3.67
C THR A 160 2.82 -10.23 -3.72
N PRO A 161 4.08 -10.26 -4.20
CA PRO A 161 4.84 -9.04 -4.44
C PRO A 161 4.17 -8.17 -5.52
N VAL A 162 4.20 -6.85 -5.33
CA VAL A 162 3.63 -5.93 -6.32
C VAL A 162 4.41 -5.95 -7.64
N SER A 163 3.68 -5.88 -8.75
CA SER A 163 4.24 -5.76 -10.10
C SER A 163 4.57 -4.31 -10.49
N GLN A 164 3.92 -3.33 -9.87
CA GLN A 164 4.16 -1.90 -10.05
C GLN A 164 4.10 -1.24 -8.67
N LEU A 165 5.02 -0.33 -8.38
CA LEU A 165 4.98 0.51 -7.18
C LEU A 165 5.29 1.96 -7.56
N GLU A 166 4.37 2.86 -7.22
CA GLU A 166 4.49 4.29 -7.48
C GLU A 166 4.33 5.09 -6.19
N VAL A 167 5.17 6.09 -6.04
CA VAL A 167 5.05 7.15 -5.03
C VAL A 167 4.68 8.42 -5.78
N GLU A 168 3.61 9.09 -5.37
CA GLU A 168 3.21 10.39 -5.90
C GLU A 168 3.08 11.39 -4.75
N VAL A 169 3.62 12.60 -4.95
CA VAL A 169 3.47 13.72 -4.01
C VAL A 169 2.92 14.91 -4.78
N ALA A 170 1.78 15.44 -4.33
CA ALA A 170 1.19 16.64 -4.92
C ALA A 170 2.08 17.87 -4.71
N ASP A 171 2.22 18.71 -5.73
CA ASP A 171 3.03 19.93 -5.68
C ASP A 171 2.34 21.05 -4.89
N ALA A 172 1.01 21.03 -4.85
CA ALA A 172 0.22 22.00 -4.11
C ALA A 172 -0.03 21.53 -2.67
N ALA A 173 -0.05 22.48 -1.73
CA ALA A 173 -0.54 22.22 -0.38
C ALA A 173 -1.96 21.60 -0.44
N PRO A 174 -2.26 20.56 0.35
CA PRO A 174 -1.50 20.07 1.50
C PRO A 174 -0.43 18.99 1.19
N HIS A 175 0.04 18.86 -0.05
CA HIS A 175 1.02 17.86 -0.49
C HIS A 175 0.59 16.42 -0.17
N GLU A 176 -0.58 16.02 -0.69
CA GLU A 176 -1.07 14.65 -0.55
C GLU A 176 -0.02 13.66 -1.07
N ILE A 177 0.27 12.64 -0.25
CA ILE A 177 1.16 11.53 -0.59
C ILE A 177 0.30 10.34 -0.99
N ARG A 178 0.52 9.80 -2.18
CA ARG A 178 -0.18 8.61 -2.67
C ARG A 178 0.84 7.54 -2.98
N ILE A 179 0.64 6.37 -2.38
CA ILE A 179 1.38 5.16 -2.72
C ILE A 179 0.44 4.24 -3.47
N ARG A 180 0.85 3.79 -4.66
CA ARG A 180 0.08 2.86 -5.48
C ARG A 180 0.87 1.59 -5.72
N GLY A 181 0.26 0.45 -5.42
CA GLY A 181 0.84 -0.86 -5.68
C GLY A 181 -0.09 -1.69 -6.57
N LEU A 182 0.45 -2.31 -7.62
CA LEU A 182 -0.31 -3.23 -8.46
C LEU A 182 -0.06 -4.66 -8.00
N ILE A 183 -1.10 -5.33 -7.51
CA ILE A 183 -1.08 -6.75 -7.14
C ILE A 183 -1.80 -7.52 -8.24
N LYS A 184 -1.16 -8.56 -8.78
CA LYS A 184 -1.71 -9.38 -9.86
C LYS A 184 -1.95 -10.82 -9.39
N GLU A 185 -3.16 -11.31 -9.57
CA GLU A 185 -3.52 -12.73 -9.45
C GLU A 185 -3.87 -13.25 -10.85
N SER A 186 -2.85 -13.41 -11.68
CA SER A 186 -2.98 -13.88 -13.06
C SER A 186 -2.53 -15.34 -13.16
N THR A 187 -3.39 -16.21 -13.69
CA THR A 187 -3.10 -17.63 -13.90
C THR A 187 -3.84 -18.11 -15.15
N PHE A 188 -3.09 -18.55 -16.17
CA PHE A 188 -3.65 -19.00 -17.45
C PHE A 188 -4.74 -20.07 -17.26
N LYS A 189 -5.87 -19.91 -17.95
CA LYS A 189 -7.10 -20.75 -17.86
C LYS A 189 -7.81 -20.74 -16.50
N LYS A 190 -7.40 -19.91 -15.53
CA LYS A 190 -8.00 -19.87 -14.19
C LYS A 190 -8.54 -18.49 -13.84
N ALA A 191 -7.67 -17.48 -13.75
CA ALA A 191 -8.04 -16.14 -13.26
C ALA A 191 -7.13 -15.05 -13.84
N ASP A 192 -7.65 -13.82 -13.89
CA ASP A 192 -6.86 -12.61 -14.18
C ASP A 192 -7.44 -11.42 -13.39
N PHE A 193 -7.14 -11.38 -12.09
CA PHE A 193 -7.50 -10.25 -11.22
C PHE A 193 -6.31 -9.31 -11.06
N ALA A 194 -6.56 -8.01 -11.15
CA ALA A 194 -5.57 -6.97 -10.92
C ALA A 194 -6.13 -5.93 -9.94
N ASP A 195 -5.51 -5.83 -8.77
CA ASP A 195 -5.85 -4.82 -7.77
C ASP A 195 -4.81 -3.68 -7.81
N HIS A 196 -5.31 -2.48 -8.09
CA HIS A 196 -4.52 -1.26 -7.98
C HIS A 196 -4.73 -0.70 -6.58
N ASP A 197 -3.96 -1.23 -5.64
CA ASP A 197 -4.02 -0.74 -4.29
C ASP A 197 -3.58 0.73 -4.24
N ARG A 198 -4.35 1.55 -3.53
CA ARG A 198 -4.06 2.96 -3.30
C ARG A 198 -4.07 3.22 -1.79
N ALA A 199 -2.88 3.29 -1.21
CA ALA A 199 -2.71 3.91 0.09
C ALA A 199 -2.55 5.42 -0.12
N ALA A 200 -3.63 6.18 0.06
CA ALA A 200 -3.60 7.63 0.04
C ALA A 200 -3.43 8.15 1.48
N LEU A 201 -2.25 8.72 1.78
CA LEU A 201 -2.05 9.48 3.00
C LEU A 201 -2.18 10.96 2.67
N ARG A 202 -3.27 11.57 3.12
CA ARG A 202 -3.29 13.02 3.26
C ARG A 202 -2.56 13.33 4.55
N ALA A 203 -1.37 13.92 4.45
CA ALA A 203 -0.77 14.64 5.57
C ALA A 203 -1.71 15.81 5.90
N ARG A 204 -2.79 15.55 6.64
CA ARG A 204 -3.70 16.61 7.09
C ARG A 204 -2.94 17.43 8.11
N GLN A 205 -2.70 18.69 7.77
CA GLN A 205 -2.47 19.75 8.74
C GLN A 205 -3.74 19.90 9.59
N GLN A 206 -3.98 19.01 10.56
CA GLN A 206 -4.91 19.33 11.63
C GLN A 206 -4.18 20.29 12.58
N GLN A 207 -4.37 21.58 12.36
CA GLN A 207 -4.40 22.50 13.50
C GLN A 207 -5.56 22.02 14.37
N PHE A 208 -5.24 21.27 15.43
CA PHE A 208 -6.11 21.27 16.59
C PHE A 208 -6.04 22.69 17.15
N GLN A 209 -7.02 23.54 16.82
CA GLN A 209 -7.27 24.69 17.66
C GLN A 209 -7.78 24.14 19.00
N PRO A 210 -7.09 24.39 20.13
CA PRO A 210 -7.66 24.08 21.43
C PRO A 210 -8.95 24.89 21.60
N ALA A 211 -9.97 24.25 22.16
CA ALA A 211 -11.21 24.89 22.59
C ALA A 211 -10.95 25.86 23.75
#